data_AF-A0A946E6Q2-F1
#
_entry.id   AF-A0A946E6Q2-F1
#
_cell.length_a   1.000
_cell.length_b   1.000
_cell.length_c   1.000
_cell.angle_alpha   90.00
_cell.angle_beta   90.00
_cell.angle_gamma   90.00
#
_symmetry.space_group_name_H-M   'P 1'
#
loop_
_entity.id
_entity.type
_entity.pdbx_description
1 polymer ?
#
loop_
_entity_poly.entity_id
_entity_poly.type
_entity_poly.pdbx_seq_one_letter_code
_entity_poly.pdbx_strand_id
1 'polypeptide(L)'
;MKNIFFLIVVLFTLTAFSQEKKWTAGLNIHKLGIRVPKYLTNENIRVGYWFQDYHQAGVEIGVYRDAMQSYPTGGIYYRFQPLKSKLRPFFEGRAKTMLIRNIFSGNQTSFIWSIYSGLSFELSQQFSLEIAIGKSRIDWDQFIGFNFKF
;
A
#
# COMPACT_ATOMS: atom_id res chain seq x y z
N MET A 1 24.61 9.88 16.22
CA MET A 1 23.54 9.64 15.21
C MET A 1 22.80 8.31 15.38
N LYS A 2 23.46 7.16 15.62
CA LYS A 2 22.77 5.86 15.83
C LYS A 2 21.77 5.84 17.01
N ASN A 3 22.09 6.53 18.11
CA ASN A 3 21.22 6.55 19.31
C ASN A 3 19.93 7.37 19.13
N ILE A 4 19.94 8.38 18.26
CA ILE A 4 18.75 9.19 17.96
C ILE A 4 17.75 8.38 17.13
N PHE A 5 18.25 7.59 16.17
CA PHE A 5 17.39 6.70 15.36
C PHE A 5 16.71 5.64 16.25
N PHE A 6 17.46 5.03 17.16
CA PHE A 6 16.90 4.06 18.11
C PHE A 6 15.87 4.71 19.06
N LEU A 7 16.16 5.91 19.55
CA LEU A 7 15.24 6.68 20.40
C LEU A 7 13.94 7.06 19.64
N ILE A 8 14.05 7.47 18.38
CA ILE A 8 12.89 7.78 17.53
C ILE A 8 12.07 6.52 17.30
N VAL A 9 12.70 5.39 16.98
CA VAL A 9 12.00 4.10 16.78
C VAL A 9 11.30 3.65 18.06
N VAL A 10 11.95 3.79 19.22
CA VAL A 10 11.38 3.43 20.54
C VAL A 10 10.26 4.39 20.95
N LEU A 11 10.37 5.69 20.70
CA LEU A 11 9.27 6.64 20.93
C LEU A 11 8.09 6.36 19.98
N PHE A 12 8.36 6.01 18.72
CA PHE A 12 7.31 5.66 17.76
C PHE A 12 6.58 4.39 18.17
N THR A 13 7.29 3.37 18.66
CA THR A 13 6.65 2.15 19.15
C THR A 13 5.85 2.42 20.44
N LEU A 14 6.42 3.12 21.43
CA LEU A 14 5.72 3.42 22.69
C LEU A 14 4.47 4.30 22.51
N THR A 15 4.50 5.26 21.57
CA THR A 15 3.32 6.09 21.24
C THR A 15 2.29 5.35 20.38
N ALA A 16 2.74 4.42 19.51
CA ALA A 16 1.84 3.55 18.76
C ALA A 16 1.08 2.55 19.66
N PHE A 17 1.73 1.97 20.67
CA PHE A 17 1.10 0.99 21.58
C PHE A 17 0.10 1.61 22.59
N SER A 18 0.12 2.94 22.77
CA SER A 18 -0.76 3.65 23.71
C SER A 18 -2.02 4.23 23.05
N GLN A 19 -2.13 4.22 21.71
CA GLN A 19 -3.30 4.72 21.00
C GLN A 19 -4.27 3.55 20.71
N GLU A 20 -5.56 3.84 20.55
CA GLU A 20 -6.46 2.95 19.81
C GLU A 20 -5.72 2.44 18.56
N LYS A 21 -5.87 1.16 18.17
CA LYS A 21 -5.15 0.49 17.06
C LYS A 21 -5.31 1.22 15.71
N LYS A 22 -4.65 2.36 15.60
CA LYS A 22 -4.74 3.35 14.53
C LYS A 22 -3.64 3.11 13.51
N TRP A 23 -2.63 2.33 13.85
CA TRP A 23 -1.61 1.93 12.89
C TRP A 23 -2.02 0.65 12.18
N THR A 24 -1.68 0.60 10.89
CA THR A 24 -1.74 -0.64 10.13
C THR A 24 -0.45 -0.87 9.38
N ALA A 25 0.01 -2.11 9.33
CA ALA A 25 1.03 -2.55 8.38
C ALA A 25 0.45 -3.66 7.51
N GLY A 26 0.83 -3.70 6.24
CA GLY A 26 0.30 -4.72 5.35
C GLY A 26 1.13 -4.98 4.12
N LEU A 27 0.73 -6.03 3.41
CA LEU A 27 1.29 -6.45 2.13
C LEU A 27 0.15 -6.47 1.10
N ASN A 28 0.33 -5.78 -0.01
CA ASN A 28 -0.53 -5.90 -1.17
C ASN A 28 0.21 -6.67 -2.26
N ILE A 29 -0.45 -7.68 -2.80
CA ILE A 29 0.01 -8.41 -3.98
C ILE A 29 -0.94 -8.05 -5.11
N HIS A 30 -0.40 -7.36 -6.11
CA HIS A 30 -1.14 -6.93 -7.27
C HIS A 30 -0.98 -7.96 -8.40
N LYS A 31 -2.11 -8.19 -9.08
CA LYS A 31 -2.33 -9.04 -10.27
C LYS A 31 -2.48 -10.56 -10.04
N LEU A 32 -3.74 -11.01 -10.21
CA LEU A 32 -4.22 -12.40 -10.38
C LEU A 32 -5.19 -12.39 -11.58
N GLY A 33 -4.68 -12.22 -12.81
CA GLY A 33 -5.39 -11.56 -13.92
C GLY A 33 -6.62 -12.21 -14.59
N ILE A 34 -7.31 -11.41 -15.43
CA ILE A 34 -8.36 -11.82 -16.41
C ILE A 34 -7.95 -11.56 -17.90
N ARG A 35 -6.93 -10.73 -18.22
CA ARG A 35 -6.39 -10.53 -19.60
C ARG A 35 -4.87 -10.26 -19.62
N VAL A 36 -4.25 -10.45 -20.80
CA VAL A 36 -2.79 -10.30 -21.08
C VAL A 36 -2.29 -8.94 -20.59
N PRO A 37 -1.53 -8.91 -19.50
CA PRO A 37 -1.22 -7.66 -18.85
C PRO A 37 0.04 -6.97 -19.37
N LYS A 38 0.09 -5.64 -19.31
CA LYS A 38 1.31 -4.86 -19.60
C LYS A 38 2.44 -5.03 -18.57
N TYR A 39 2.19 -5.73 -17.46
CA TYR A 39 3.17 -6.03 -16.40
C TYR A 39 2.82 -7.31 -15.64
N LEU A 40 3.79 -7.99 -15.05
CA LEU A 40 3.63 -9.32 -14.45
C LEU A 40 3.07 -9.24 -13.02
N THR A 41 3.70 -8.46 -12.15
CA THR A 41 3.29 -8.32 -10.74
C THR A 41 3.63 -6.93 -10.19
N ASN A 42 2.96 -6.55 -9.10
CA ASN A 42 3.41 -5.45 -8.26
C ASN A 42 3.21 -5.85 -6.79
N GLU A 43 4.29 -5.90 -6.01
CA GLU A 43 4.23 -6.24 -4.59
C GLU A 43 4.55 -5.00 -3.76
N ASN A 44 3.74 -4.70 -2.74
CA ASN A 44 3.94 -3.51 -1.93
C ASN A 44 3.78 -3.80 -0.44
N ILE A 45 4.72 -3.34 0.37
CA ILE A 45 4.57 -3.23 1.82
C ILE A 45 4.07 -1.83 2.11
N ARG A 46 3.08 -1.72 2.99
CA ARG A 46 2.44 -0.46 3.35
C ARG A 46 2.39 -0.28 4.86
N VAL A 47 2.46 0.97 5.29
CA VAL A 47 2.16 1.39 6.66
C VAL A 47 1.16 2.54 6.58
N GLY A 48 0.17 2.53 7.46
CA GLY A 48 -0.92 3.52 7.47
C GLY A 48 -1.30 3.93 8.87
N TYR A 49 -1.86 5.13 8.96
CA TYR A 49 -2.41 5.71 10.17
C TYR A 49 -3.87 6.13 9.95
N TRP A 50 -4.76 5.64 10.81
CA TRP A 50 -6.15 6.06 10.90
C TRP A 50 -6.23 7.32 11.76
N PHE A 51 -6.39 8.47 11.11
CA PHE A 51 -6.57 9.74 11.81
C PHE A 51 -8.04 9.98 12.18
N GLN A 52 -8.96 9.26 11.55
CA GLN A 52 -10.38 9.13 11.91
C GLN A 52 -10.83 7.68 11.67
N ASP A 53 -11.98 7.28 12.22
CA ASP A 53 -12.52 5.91 12.10
C ASP A 53 -12.72 5.43 10.65
N TYR A 54 -12.80 6.36 9.70
CA TYR A 54 -13.09 6.11 8.29
C TYR A 54 -12.02 6.66 7.34
N HIS A 55 -11.00 7.37 7.83
CA HIS A 55 -9.93 7.91 6.99
C HIS A 55 -8.55 7.42 7.43
N GLN A 56 -7.80 6.95 6.44
CA GLN A 56 -6.44 6.48 6.61
C GLN A 56 -5.53 7.13 5.58
N ALA A 57 -4.34 7.55 6.02
CA ALA A 57 -3.25 7.94 5.14
C ALA A 57 -2.03 7.08 5.42
N GLY A 58 -1.18 6.85 4.44
CA GLY A 58 0.01 6.06 4.65
C GLY A 58 1.02 6.10 3.53
N VAL A 59 2.08 5.34 3.72
CA VAL A 59 3.18 5.17 2.79
C VAL A 59 3.24 3.74 2.31
N GLU A 60 3.69 3.55 1.09
CA GLU A 60 3.97 2.23 0.55
C GLU A 60 5.30 2.23 -0.20
N ILE A 61 6.00 1.11 -0.09
CA ILE A 61 7.17 0.78 -0.90
C ILE A 61 6.93 -0.56 -1.55
N GLY A 62 7.49 -0.77 -2.72
CA GLY A 62 7.25 -2.01 -3.44
C GLY A 62 8.13 -2.19 -4.63
N VAL A 63 7.81 -3.23 -5.38
CA VAL A 63 8.50 -3.58 -6.62
C VAL A 63 7.45 -3.79 -7.69
N TYR A 64 7.53 -2.99 -8.74
CA TYR A 64 6.79 -3.20 -9.97
C TYR A 64 7.62 -4.09 -10.89
N ARG A 65 7.04 -5.13 -11.51
CA ARG A 65 7.77 -6.04 -12.40
C ARG A 65 7.06 -6.15 -13.73
N ASP A 66 7.77 -5.85 -14.81
CA ASP A 66 7.35 -6.22 -16.16
C ASP A 66 8.09 -7.50 -16.62
N ALA A 67 7.94 -7.89 -17.89
CA ALA A 67 8.58 -9.08 -18.43
C ALA A 67 10.12 -9.01 -18.49
N MET A 68 10.70 -7.81 -18.38
CA MET A 68 12.12 -7.57 -18.63
C MET A 68 12.86 -7.09 -17.37
N GLN A 69 12.19 -6.32 -16.50
CA GLN A 69 12.84 -5.63 -15.39
C GLN A 69 11.93 -5.45 -14.17
N SER A 70 12.58 -5.31 -13.01
CA SER A 70 11.97 -4.92 -11.75
C SER A 70 12.32 -3.48 -11.39
N TYR A 71 11.33 -2.73 -10.94
CA TYR A 71 11.42 -1.30 -10.67
C TYR A 71 11.00 -1.05 -9.22
N PRO A 72 11.91 -0.57 -8.38
CA PRO A 72 11.55 -0.10 -7.05
C PRO A 72 10.51 1.01 -7.15
N THR A 73 9.49 0.93 -6.31
CA THR A 73 8.45 1.94 -6.20
C THR A 73 8.32 2.41 -4.77
N GLY A 74 7.95 3.68 -4.62
CA GLY A 74 7.69 4.30 -3.33
C GLY A 74 6.67 5.42 -3.49
N GLY A 75 5.76 5.53 -2.52
CA GLY A 75 4.66 6.46 -2.64
C GLY A 75 3.83 6.60 -1.38
N ILE A 76 2.74 7.34 -1.56
CA ILE A 76 1.73 7.58 -0.54
C ILE A 76 0.39 7.04 -1.02
N TYR A 77 -0.48 6.73 -0.06
CA TYR A 77 -1.86 6.42 -0.31
C TYR A 77 -2.77 7.14 0.68
N TYR A 78 -4.00 7.32 0.23
CA TYR A 78 -5.11 7.77 1.03
C TYR A 78 -6.28 6.81 0.85
N ARG A 79 -6.94 6.48 1.95
CA ARG A 79 -8.06 5.54 2.00
C ARG A 79 -9.23 6.14 2.76
N PHE A 80 -10.41 5.90 2.22
CA PHE A 80 -11.70 6.13 2.86
C PHE A 80 -12.45 4.80 3.00
N GLN A 81 -12.93 4.50 4.21
CA GLN A 81 -13.67 3.28 4.55
C GLN A 81 -14.89 3.66 5.41
N PRO A 82 -16.05 3.92 4.78
CA PRO A 82 -17.19 4.56 5.46
C PRO A 82 -17.88 3.69 6.52
N LEU A 83 -17.75 2.37 6.46
CA LEU A 83 -18.54 1.45 7.29
C LEU A 83 -17.69 0.73 8.32
N LYS A 84 -18.22 0.65 9.55
CA LYS A 84 -17.66 -0.10 10.68
C LYS A 84 -18.38 -1.44 10.83
N SER A 85 -18.09 -2.36 9.91
CA SER A 85 -18.69 -3.71 9.81
C SER A 85 -17.60 -4.78 9.64
N LYS A 86 -17.94 -6.07 9.70
CA LYS A 86 -16.97 -7.15 9.37
C LYS A 86 -16.57 -7.13 7.89
N LEU A 87 -17.49 -6.73 7.02
CA LEU A 87 -17.26 -6.50 5.60
C LEU A 87 -17.33 -5.00 5.32
N ARG A 88 -16.21 -4.37 4.97
CA ARG A 88 -16.09 -2.91 4.85
C ARG A 88 -15.72 -2.52 3.42
N PRO A 89 -16.57 -1.78 2.70
CA PRO A 89 -16.15 -1.19 1.44
C PRO A 89 -15.11 -0.10 1.70
N PHE A 90 -14.15 0.03 0.78
CA PHE A 90 -13.18 1.11 0.83
C PHE A 90 -12.90 1.68 -0.56
N PHE A 91 -12.47 2.94 -0.56
CA PHE A 91 -11.97 3.66 -1.72
C PHE A 91 -10.56 4.13 -1.42
N GLU A 92 -9.65 3.99 -2.37
CA GLU A 92 -8.24 4.28 -2.13
C GLU A 92 -7.59 4.94 -3.34
N GLY A 93 -6.93 6.07 -3.11
CA GLY A 93 -6.06 6.73 -4.08
C GLY A 93 -4.60 6.50 -3.70
N ARG A 94 -3.75 6.23 -4.69
CA ARG A 94 -2.30 6.11 -4.50
C ARG A 94 -1.54 6.96 -5.50
N ALA A 95 -0.42 7.49 -5.05
CA ALA A 95 0.54 8.23 -5.84
C ALA A 95 1.94 7.68 -5.56
N LYS A 96 2.55 7.06 -6.57
CA LYS A 96 3.85 6.39 -6.49
C LYS A 96 4.83 6.98 -7.49
N THR A 97 6.09 6.86 -7.15
CA THR A 97 7.21 7.01 -8.07
C THR A 97 7.80 5.63 -8.35
N MET A 98 8.19 5.41 -9.59
CA MET A 98 8.89 4.22 -10.07
C MET A 98 10.28 4.62 -10.53
N LEU A 99 11.29 3.92 -10.03
CA LEU A 99 12.69 4.13 -10.40
C LEU A 99 13.06 3.20 -11.55
N ILE A 100 13.33 3.79 -12.70
CA ILE A 100 13.78 3.10 -13.92
C ILE A 100 15.30 3.20 -13.97
N ARG A 101 15.98 2.07 -13.75
CA ARG A 101 17.43 2.00 -13.93
C ARG A 101 17.75 1.73 -15.39
N ASN A 102 18.35 2.69 -16.07
CA ASN A 102 18.86 2.52 -17.41
C ASN A 102 20.40 2.69 -17.39
N ILE A 103 21.10 1.64 -17.80
CA ILE A 103 22.57 1.58 -17.78
C ILE A 103 23.18 2.51 -18.85
N PHE A 104 22.44 2.80 -19.92
CA PHE A 104 22.92 3.57 -21.07
C PHE A 104 22.51 5.05 -21.03
N SER A 105 21.31 5.37 -20.55
CA SER A 105 20.75 6.75 -20.59
C SER A 105 20.58 7.41 -19.22
N GLY A 106 21.03 6.74 -18.15
CA GLY A 106 20.88 7.22 -16.77
C GLY A 106 19.54 6.85 -16.14
N ASN A 107 19.46 6.95 -14.81
CA ASN A 107 18.25 6.59 -14.08
C ASN A 107 17.12 7.59 -14.36
N GLN A 108 15.92 7.09 -14.63
CA GLN A 108 14.72 7.88 -14.83
C GLN A 108 13.70 7.61 -13.71
N THR A 109 12.86 8.60 -13.41
CA THR A 109 11.75 8.46 -12.47
C THR A 109 10.43 8.63 -13.20
N SER A 110 9.49 7.71 -12.98
CA SER A 110 8.14 7.81 -13.55
C SER A 110 7.09 7.90 -12.46
N PHE A 111 6.13 8.82 -12.63
CA PHE A 111 5.01 8.98 -11.70
C PHE A 111 3.83 8.07 -12.09
N ILE A 112 3.29 7.36 -11.11
CA ILE A 112 2.17 6.43 -11.26
C ILE A 112 1.10 6.81 -10.24
N TRP A 113 -0.10 7.10 -10.73
CA TRP A 113 -1.29 7.20 -9.89
C TRP A 113 -2.16 5.96 -10.07
N SER A 114 -2.94 5.64 -9.05
CA SER A 114 -3.95 4.60 -9.11
C SER A 114 -5.11 4.89 -8.17
N ILE A 115 -6.32 4.51 -8.58
CA ILE A 115 -7.52 4.55 -7.77
C ILE A 115 -8.12 3.15 -7.68
N TYR A 116 -8.61 2.78 -6.50
CA TYR A 116 -9.20 1.48 -6.21
C TYR A 116 -10.53 1.62 -5.49
N SER A 117 -11.41 0.66 -5.75
CA SER A 117 -12.57 0.33 -4.94
C SER A 117 -12.47 -1.12 -4.52
N GLY A 118 -12.77 -1.43 -3.26
CA GLY A 118 -12.56 -2.76 -2.73
C GLY A 118 -13.38 -3.08 -1.49
N LEU A 119 -13.18 -4.29 -1.00
CA LEU A 119 -13.79 -4.84 0.21
C LEU A 119 -12.69 -5.29 1.16
N SER A 120 -12.81 -4.89 2.42
CA SER A 120 -11.99 -5.35 3.55
C SER A 120 -12.81 -6.28 4.43
N PHE A 121 -12.28 -7.45 4.69
CA PHE A 121 -12.86 -8.50 5.52
C PHE A 121 -12.07 -8.56 6.82
N GLU A 122 -12.70 -8.15 7.92
CA GLU A 122 -12.10 -8.24 9.25
C GLU A 122 -12.20 -9.68 9.76
N LEU A 123 -11.07 -10.39 9.71
CA LEU A 123 -10.96 -11.79 10.12
C LEU A 123 -10.67 -11.92 11.62
N SER A 124 -10.02 -10.92 12.22
CA SER A 124 -9.83 -10.78 13.67
C SER A 124 -9.72 -9.31 14.07
N GLN A 125 -9.60 -9.04 15.38
CA GLN A 125 -9.37 -7.66 15.87
C GLN A 125 -8.04 -7.05 15.42
N GLN A 126 -7.09 -7.87 14.96
CA GLN A 126 -5.79 -7.43 14.47
C GLN A 126 -5.62 -7.63 12.98
N PHE A 127 -6.43 -8.44 12.30
CA PHE A 127 -6.14 -8.87 10.93
C PHE A 127 -7.33 -8.70 9.99
N SER A 128 -7.08 -8.15 8.82
CA SER A 128 -8.05 -8.03 7.74
C SER A 128 -7.46 -8.43 6.39
N LEU A 129 -8.27 -9.13 5.60
CA LEU A 129 -8.00 -9.46 4.21
C LEU A 129 -8.73 -8.47 3.30
N GLU A 130 -8.12 -8.05 2.21
CA GLU A 130 -8.69 -7.11 1.28
C GLU A 130 -8.65 -7.64 -0.15
N ILE A 131 -9.68 -7.28 -0.91
CA ILE A 131 -9.69 -7.43 -2.36
C ILE A 131 -10.11 -6.10 -2.96
N ALA A 132 -9.47 -5.70 -4.06
CA ALA A 132 -9.86 -4.49 -4.76
C ALA A 132 -9.57 -4.58 -6.25
N ILE A 133 -10.33 -3.79 -6.99
CA ILE A 133 -10.13 -3.52 -8.40
C ILE A 133 -10.01 -2.01 -8.60
N GLY A 134 -9.20 -1.62 -9.58
CA GLY A 134 -8.88 -0.23 -9.79
C GLY A 134 -8.30 0.06 -11.15
N LYS A 135 -8.08 1.35 -11.39
CA LYS A 135 -7.40 1.85 -12.58
C LYS A 135 -6.14 2.59 -12.15
N SER A 136 -5.02 2.25 -12.78
CA SER A 136 -3.79 3.01 -12.69
C SER A 136 -3.52 3.78 -13.99
N ARG A 137 -2.54 4.68 -13.95
CA ARG A 137 -1.97 5.32 -15.15
C ARG A 137 -1.52 4.30 -16.20
N ILE A 138 -1.09 3.11 -15.77
CA ILE A 138 -0.52 2.08 -16.63
C ILE A 138 -1.60 1.17 -17.21
N ASP A 139 -2.43 0.57 -16.34
CA ASP A 139 -3.41 -0.45 -16.71
C ASP A 139 -4.56 -0.56 -15.69
N TRP A 140 -5.54 -1.43 -15.97
CA TRP A 140 -6.41 -1.98 -14.94
C TRP A 140 -5.60 -2.81 -13.96
N ASP A 141 -5.95 -2.69 -12.68
CA ASP A 141 -5.21 -3.33 -11.61
C ASP A 141 -6.14 -3.93 -10.57
N GLN A 142 -5.69 -4.98 -9.91
CA GLN A 142 -6.41 -5.67 -8.87
C GLN A 142 -5.41 -6.18 -7.85
N PHE A 143 -5.79 -6.18 -6.57
CA PHE A 143 -4.90 -6.68 -5.53
C PHE A 143 -5.64 -7.48 -4.47
N ILE A 144 -4.88 -8.36 -3.83
CA ILE A 144 -5.22 -8.93 -2.53
C ILE A 144 -4.30 -8.28 -1.49
N GLY A 145 -4.89 -7.80 -0.40
CA GLY A 145 -4.19 -7.11 0.68
C GLY A 145 -4.29 -7.87 1.99
N PHE A 146 -3.19 -7.96 2.72
CA PHE A 146 -3.10 -8.55 4.04
C PHE A 146 -2.71 -7.43 5.01
N ASN A 147 -3.59 -7.05 5.93
CA ASN A 147 -3.35 -5.91 6.82
C ASN A 147 -3.46 -6.28 8.29
N PHE A 148 -2.52 -5.78 9.08
CA PHE A 148 -2.41 -5.96 10.52
C PHE A 148 -2.62 -4.62 11.23
N LYS A 149 -3.47 -4.57 12.25
CA LYS A 149 -3.78 -3.40 13.08
C LYS A 149 -3.06 -3.51 14.42
N PHE A 150 -2.37 -2.45 14.84
CA PHE A 150 -1.68 -2.38 16.14
C PHE A 150 -1.67 -0.96 16.69
#